data_AF-A0A960UZX2-F1
#
_entry.id   AF-A0A960UZX2-F1
#
_cell.length_a   1.000
_cell.length_b   1.000
_cell.length_c   1.000
_cell.angle_alpha   90.00
_cell.angle_beta   90.00
_cell.angle_gamma   90.00
#
_symmetry.space_group_name_H-M   'P 1'
#
loop_
_entity.id
_entity.type
_entity.pdbx_description
1 polymer ?
#
loop_
_entity_poly.entity_id
_entity_poly.type
_entity_poly.pdbx_seq_one_letter_code
_entity_poly.pdbx_strand_id
1 'polypeptide(L)'
;MDLATIGGLVIGFGLVLFGTLVAGLSPLDIFDLPSVFITIGGGLSASVVASPLSRLLNFTKYTRFALFPRQTDVGQLILTLVSFSERARREGLLSLEDDLVSLEEPFLR
;
A
#
# COMPACT_ATOMS: atom_id res chain seq x y z
N MET A 1 -9.83 0.84 -0.13
CA MET A 1 -9.00 0.84 1.09
C MET A 1 -9.19 -0.48 1.77
N ASP A 2 -8.13 -1.03 2.34
CA ASP A 2 -8.24 -2.28 3.09
C ASP A 2 -8.82 -2.01 4.48
N LEU A 3 -9.96 -2.65 4.77
CA LEU A 3 -10.67 -2.50 6.04
C LEU A 3 -9.83 -3.01 7.21
N ALA A 4 -8.96 -3.99 6.97
CA ALA A 4 -8.04 -4.51 7.98
C ALA A 4 -6.96 -3.47 8.33
N THR A 5 -6.42 -2.76 7.34
CA THR A 5 -5.47 -1.66 7.57
C THR A 5 -6.07 -0.55 8.44
N ILE A 6 -7.30 -0.13 8.16
CA ILE A 6 -8.00 0.90 8.96
C ILE A 6 -8.32 0.37 10.36
N GLY A 7 -8.90 -0.83 10.46
CA GLY A 7 -9.27 -1.44 11.74
C GLY A 7 -8.06 -1.67 12.65
N GLY A 8 -6.95 -2.16 12.09
CA GLY A 8 -5.70 -2.36 12.81
C GLY A 8 -5.11 -1.06 13.36
N LEU A 9 -5.18 0.03 12.58
CA LEU A 9 -4.71 1.34 13.01
C LEU A 9 -5.55 1.90 14.17
N VAL A 10 -6.88 1.77 14.09
CA VAL A 10 -7.79 2.20 15.16
C VAL A 10 -7.60 1.38 16.43
N ILE A 11 -7.51 0.05 16.31
CA ILE A 11 -7.30 -0.84 17.46
C ILE A 11 -5.93 -0.59 18.10
N GLY A 12 -4.88 -0.42 17.29
CA GLY A 12 -3.53 -0.13 17.77
C GLY A 12 -3.47 1.17 18.58
N PHE A 13 -4.02 2.26 18.03
CA PHE A 13 -4.12 3.54 18.76
C PHE A 13 -4.97 3.41 20.03
N GLY A 14 -6.09 2.69 19.95
CA GLY A 14 -6.96 2.44 21.09
C GLY A 14 -6.27 1.70 22.24
N LEU A 15 -5.46 0.69 21.93
CA LEU A 15 -4.69 -0.07 22.93
C LEU A 15 -3.59 0.77 23.58
N VAL A 16 -2.91 1.62 22.82
CA VAL A 16 -1.90 2.55 23.37
C VAL A 16 -2.54 3.53 24.35
N LEU A 17 -3.67 4.14 23.97
CA LEU A 17 -4.42 5.05 24.85
C LEU A 17 -5.01 4.34 26.07
N PHE A 18 -5.53 3.12 25.89
CA PHE A 18 -6.05 2.34 27.01
C PHE A 18 -4.94 1.98 28.00
N GLY A 19 -3.77 1.55 27.51
CA GLY A 19 -2.62 1.24 28.36
C GLY A 19 -2.14 2.43 29.17
N THR A 20 -2.13 3.63 28.60
CA THR A 20 -1.67 4.84 29.31
C THR A 20 -2.66 5.30 30.36
N LEU A 21 -3.98 5.19 30.10
CA LEU A 21 -5.02 5.45 31.09
C LEU A 21 -4.97 4.45 32.25
N VAL A 22 -4.77 3.16 31.97
CA VAL A 22 -4.64 2.11 33.00
C VAL A 22 -3.40 2.35 33.87
N ALA A 23 -2.32 2.84 33.29
CA ALA A 23 -1.10 3.20 34.01
C ALA A 23 -1.24 4.51 34.83
N GLY A 24 -2.39 5.20 34.74
CA GLY A 24 -2.66 6.44 35.46
C GLY A 24 -1.92 7.66 34.91
N LEU A 25 -1.36 7.55 33.70
CA LEU A 25 -0.69 8.67 33.02
C LEU A 25 -1.70 9.48 32.21
N SER A 26 -1.46 10.79 32.13
CA SER A 26 -2.19 11.65 31.21
C SER A 26 -1.73 11.37 29.77
N PRO A 27 -2.60 11.52 28.75
CA PRO A 27 -2.19 11.37 27.35
C PRO A 27 -1.03 12.30 26.93
N LEU A 28 -0.85 13.42 27.63
CA LEU A 28 0.25 14.37 27.43
C LEU A 28 1.60 13.84 27.95
N ASP A 29 1.60 12.93 28.92
CA ASP A 29 2.84 12.38 29.49
C ASP A 29 3.54 11.41 28.53
N ILE A 30 2.83 10.95 27.50
CA ILE A 30 3.38 10.14 26.40
C ILE A 30 4.25 11.00 25.47
N PHE A 31 4.03 12.31 25.46
CA PHE A 31 4.62 13.21 24.49
C PHE A 31 5.93 13.82 25.00
N ASP A 32 7.00 13.01 24.99
CA ASP A 32 8.35 13.44 25.36
C ASP A 32 9.16 13.85 24.12
N LEU A 33 9.52 15.14 24.01
CA LEU A 33 10.23 15.68 22.84
C LEU A 33 11.54 14.91 22.51
N PRO A 34 12.44 14.64 23.49
CA PRO A 34 13.62 13.81 23.30
C PRO A 34 13.31 12.43 22.72
N SER A 35 12.30 11.72 23.25
CA SER A 35 11.90 10.40 22.74
C SER A 35 11.49 10.46 21.27
N VAL A 36 10.80 11.53 20.84
CA VAL A 36 10.41 11.71 19.43
C VAL A 36 11.64 11.86 18.54
N PHE A 37 12.64 12.65 18.94
CA PHE A 37 13.88 12.80 18.19
C PHE A 37 14.67 11.49 18.08
N ILE A 38 14.76 10.72 19.17
CA ILE A 38 15.48 9.43 19.16
C ILE A 38 14.76 8.43 18.26
N THR A 39 13.44 8.33 18.37
CA THR A 39 12.68 7.30 17.67
C THR A 39 12.50 7.64 16.19
N ILE A 40 12.07 8.86 15.87
CA ILE A 40 11.88 9.30 14.48
C ILE A 40 13.23 9.56 13.82
N GLY A 41 14.12 10.33 14.47
CA GLY A 41 15.44 10.65 13.91
C GLY A 41 16.33 9.41 13.78
N GLY A 42 16.33 8.54 14.79
CA GLY A 42 17.04 7.26 14.74
C GLY A 42 16.46 6.31 13.70
N GLY A 43 15.13 6.19 13.63
CA GLY A 43 14.46 5.35 12.63
C GLY A 43 14.71 5.81 11.20
N LEU A 44 14.63 7.12 10.93
CA LEU A 44 14.96 7.69 9.62
C LEU A 44 16.43 7.48 9.26
N SER A 45 17.35 7.72 10.20
CA SER A 45 18.79 7.51 9.98
C SER A 45 19.11 6.04 9.70
N ALA A 46 18.54 5.12 10.47
CA ALA A 46 18.68 3.69 10.24
C ALA A 46 18.10 3.26 8.89
N SER A 47 16.98 3.85 8.47
CA SER A 47 16.36 3.58 7.17
C SER A 47 17.25 4.06 6.01
N VAL A 48 17.94 5.20 6.17
CA VAL A 48 18.95 5.72 5.23
C VAL A 48 20.14 4.79 5.11
N VAL A 49 20.59 4.17 6.20
CA VAL A 49 21.67 3.17 6.16
C VAL A 49 21.20 1.87 5.51
N ALA A 50 19.98 1.42 5.81
CA ALA A 50 19.45 0.12 5.38
C ALA A 50 19.00 0.10 3.91
N SER A 51 18.73 1.24 3.28
CA SER A 51 18.16 1.30 1.94
C SER A 51 18.77 2.42 1.08
N PRO A 52 18.90 2.21 -0.24
CA PRO A 52 19.32 3.26 -1.16
C PRO A 52 18.41 4.50 -1.05
N LEU A 53 18.99 5.70 -1.14
CA LEU A 53 18.27 6.97 -1.04
C LEU A 53 17.09 7.07 -2.02
N SER A 54 17.22 6.46 -3.20
CA SER A 54 16.18 6.39 -4.23
C SER A 54 14.91 5.66 -3.76
N ARG A 55 15.02 4.68 -2.87
CA ARG A 55 13.85 4.02 -2.25
C ARG A 55 13.19 4.90 -1.21
N LEU A 56 13.98 5.61 -0.41
CA LEU A 56 13.48 6.50 0.64
C LEU A 56 12.71 7.69 0.09
N LEU A 57 13.19 8.27 -1.01
CA LEU A 57 12.47 9.36 -1.71
C LEU A 57 11.10 8.88 -2.24
N ASN A 58 10.96 7.59 -2.54
CA ASN A 58 9.71 6.97 -2.97
C ASN A 58 8.82 6.50 -1.80
N PHE A 59 9.21 6.72 -0.54
CA PHE A 59 8.47 6.27 0.64
C PHE A 59 7.01 6.74 0.63
N THR A 60 6.75 7.99 0.25
CA THR A 60 5.38 8.55 0.17
C THR A 60 4.49 7.79 -0.81
N LYS A 61 5.06 7.32 -1.94
CA LYS A 61 4.36 6.50 -2.92
C LYS A 61 4.01 5.12 -2.34
N TYR A 62 4.95 4.49 -1.65
CA TYR A 62 4.72 3.18 -1.01
C TYR A 62 3.69 3.25 0.12
N THR A 63 3.76 4.27 0.97
CA THR A 63 2.78 4.49 2.04
C THR A 63 1.38 4.68 1.48
N ARG A 64 1.24 5.39 0.35
CA ARG A 64 -0.05 5.52 -0.34
C ARG A 64 -0.57 4.17 -0.86
N PHE A 65 0.28 3.35 -1.46
CA PHE A 65 -0.12 2.00 -1.90
C PHE A 65 -0.52 1.09 -0.74
N ALA A 66 0.17 1.19 0.40
CA ALA A 66 -0.14 0.40 1.60
C ALA A 66 -1.51 0.79 2.20
N LEU A 67 -1.82 2.08 2.28
CA LEU A 67 -3.12 2.57 2.76
C LEU A 67 -4.26 2.37 1.75
N PHE A 68 -3.96 2.49 0.46
CA PHE A 68 -4.90 2.38 -0.65
C PHE A 68 -4.44 1.29 -1.63
N PRO A 69 -4.56 0.01 -1.26
CA PRO A 69 -4.23 -1.06 -2.19
C PRO A 69 -5.16 -0.99 -3.40
N ARG A 70 -4.59 -1.13 -4.60
CA ARG A 70 -5.37 -1.36 -5.82
C ARG A 70 -6.05 -2.72 -5.67
N GLN A 71 -7.37 -2.73 -5.71
CA GLN A 71 -8.13 -3.97 -5.77
C GLN A 71 -8.22 -4.38 -7.24
N THR A 72 -7.45 -5.40 -7.62
CA THR A 72 -7.59 -6.05 -8.93
C THR A 72 -8.56 -7.20 -8.78
N ASP A 73 -9.66 -7.18 -9.53
CA ASP A 73 -10.55 -8.33 -9.62
C ASP A 73 -9.88 -9.41 -10.48
N VAL A 74 -9.23 -10.35 -9.79
CA VAL A 74 -8.52 -11.47 -10.43
C VAL A 74 -9.49 -12.32 -11.26
N GLY A 75 -10.75 -12.44 -10.84
CA GLY A 75 -11.76 -13.21 -11.57
C GLY A 75 -12.09 -12.58 -12.91
N GLN A 76 -12.36 -11.28 -12.93
CA GLN A 76 -12.56 -10.54 -14.18
C GLN A 76 -11.31 -10.57 -15.07
N LEU A 77 -10.12 -10.43 -14.48
CA LEU A 77 -8.87 -10.49 -15.24
C LEU A 77 -8.69 -11.82 -15.97
N ILE A 78 -9.00 -12.94 -15.31
CA ILE A 78 -8.94 -14.28 -15.93
C ILE A 78 -9.91 -14.36 -17.12
N LEU A 79 -11.15 -13.88 -16.95
CA LEU A 79 -12.15 -13.88 -18.03
C LEU A 79 -11.67 -13.06 -19.23
N THR A 80 -11.08 -11.88 -18.99
CA THR A 80 -10.49 -11.05 -20.04
C THR A 80 -9.38 -11.80 -20.78
N LEU A 81 -8.44 -12.43 -20.07
CA LEU A 81 -7.34 -13.18 -20.70
C LEU A 81 -7.82 -14.40 -21.50
N VAL A 82 -8.85 -15.10 -21.02
CA VAL A 82 -9.47 -16.20 -21.77
C VAL A 82 -10.12 -15.67 -23.05
N SER A 83 -10.84 -14.55 -22.97
CA SER A 83 -11.47 -13.94 -24.14
C SER A 83 -10.46 -13.53 -25.21
N PHE A 84 -9.32 -12.96 -24.79
CA PHE A 84 -8.21 -12.63 -25.69
C PHE A 84 -7.59 -13.87 -26.34
N SER A 85 -7.45 -14.95 -25.56
CA SER A 85 -6.92 -16.22 -26.07
C SER A 85 -7.85 -16.86 -27.12
N GLU A 86 -9.17 -16.79 -26.90
CA GLU A 86 -10.15 -17.29 -27.87
C GLU A 86 -10.17 -16.45 -29.16
N ARG A 87 -10.14 -15.11 -29.05
CA ARG A 87 -10.08 -14.22 -30.21
C ARG A 87 -8.79 -14.40 -31.00
N ALA A 88 -7.63 -14.43 -30.33
CA ALA A 88 -6.34 -14.70 -30.96
C ALA A 88 -6.35 -16.02 -31.75
N ARG A 89 -7.04 -17.04 -31.23
CA ARG A 89 -7.15 -18.35 -31.89
C ARG A 89 -8.08 -18.36 -33.10
N ARG A 90 -9.18 -17.58 -33.07
CA ARG A 90 -10.21 -17.57 -34.12
C ARG A 90 -9.94 -16.53 -35.21
N GLU A 91 -9.57 -15.32 -34.79
CA GLU A 91 -9.46 -14.12 -35.62
C GLU A 91 -7.98 -13.76 -35.91
N GLY A 92 -7.04 -14.40 -35.21
CA GLY A 92 -5.60 -14.13 -35.34
C GLY A 92 -5.12 -13.01 -34.41
N LEU A 93 -3.80 -12.87 -34.25
CA LEU A 93 -3.20 -11.96 -33.27
C LEU A 93 -3.48 -10.47 -33.56
N LEU A 94 -3.67 -10.09 -34.83
CA LEU A 94 -3.97 -8.70 -35.23
C LEU A 94 -5.31 -8.20 -34.66
N SER A 95 -6.26 -9.12 -34.41
CA SER A 95 -7.57 -8.78 -33.83
C SER A 95 -7.48 -8.21 -32.41
N LEU A 96 -6.35 -8.41 -31.73
CA LEU A 96 -6.11 -7.90 -30.38
C LEU A 96 -5.63 -6.44 -30.37
N GLU A 97 -5.11 -5.90 -31.47
CA GLU A 97 -4.60 -4.52 -31.51
C GLU A 97 -5.69 -3.48 -31.19
N ASP A 98 -6.93 -3.75 -31.62
CA ASP A 98 -8.08 -2.90 -31.34
C ASP A 98 -8.45 -2.89 -29.84
N ASP A 99 -8.25 -4.02 -29.15
CA ASP A 99 -8.58 -4.17 -27.73
C ASP A 99 -7.53 -3.51 -26.82
N LEU A 100 -6.26 -3.48 -27.22
CA LEU A 100 -5.17 -2.85 -26.47
C LEU A 100 -5.41 -1.37 -26.21
N VAL A 101 -6.16 -0.68 -27.07
CA VAL A 101 -6.47 0.74 -26.88
C VAL A 101 -7.40 0.95 -25.67
N SER A 102 -8.25 -0.02 -25.37
CA SER A 102 -9.28 0.05 -24.33
C SER A 102 -8.84 -0.46 -22.95
N LEU A 103 -7.66 -1.08 -22.84
CA LEU A 103 -7.15 -1.62 -21.58
C LEU A 103 -6.68 -0.52 -20.62
N GLU A 104 -7.24 -0.52 -19.42
CA GLU A 104 -6.89 0.42 -18.34
C GLU A 104 -5.60 0.02 -17.58
N GLU A 105 -5.22 -1.27 -17.62
CA GLU A 105 -4.05 -1.79 -16.91
C GLU A 105 -2.79 -1.67 -17.79
N PRO A 106 -1.79 -0.85 -17.41
CA PRO A 106 -0.60 -0.61 -18.23
C PRO A 106 0.24 -1.87 -18.51
N PHE A 107 0.14 -2.91 -17.68
CA PHE A 107 0.88 -4.16 -17.89
C PHE A 107 0.27 -5.04 -18.99
N LEU A 108 -1.04 -4.94 -19.21
CA LEU A 108 -1.76 -5.73 -20.22
C LEU A 108 -1.79 -5.06 -21.60
N ARG A 109 -1.38 -3.80 -21.66
CA ARG A 109 -1.31 -3.00 -22.87
C ARG A 109 -0.01 -3.26 -23.62
#